data_AF-A0A7W0P3F0-F1
#
_entry.id   AF-A0A7W0P3F0-F1
#
_cell.length_a   1.000
_cell.length_b   1.000
_cell.length_c   1.000
_cell.angle_alpha   90.00
_cell.angle_beta   90.00
_cell.angle_gamma   90.00
#
_symmetry.space_group_name_H-M   'P 1'
#
loop_
_entity.id
_entity.type
_entity.pdbx_description
1 polymer ?
#
loop_
_entity_poly.entity_id
_entity_poly.type
_entity_poly.pdbx_seq_one_letter_code
_entity_poly.pdbx_strand_id
1 'polypeptide(L)' 'MKTLIQGGTLVTATETILADVLVDGGKVAAIGTGMTVEPDRTIDATDRY' A
#
# COMPACT_ATOMS: atom_id res chain seq x y z
N MET A 1 -0.65 -11.12 -9.49
CA MET A 1 0.65 -10.73 -8.89
C MET A 1 0.34 -9.64 -7.89
N LYS A 2 0.64 -9.92 -6.63
CA LYS A 2 0.34 -9.10 -5.46
C LYS A 2 1.58 -8.32 -5.06
N THR A 3 1.49 -6.99 -5.09
CA THR A 3 2.53 -6.10 -4.56
C THR A 3 1.97 -5.39 -3.34
N LEU A 4 2.63 -5.52 -2.20
CA LEU A 4 2.35 -4.74 -1.01
C LEU A 4 3.30 -3.54 -0.97
N ILE A 5 2.74 -2.33 -0.97
CA ILE A 5 3.48 -1.10 -0.71
C ILE A 5 3.23 -0.77 0.76
N GLN A 6 4.27 -0.77 1.59
CA GLN A 6 4.16 -0.73 3.04
C GLN A 6 4.83 0.52 3.63
N GLY A 7 4.20 1.11 4.65
CA GLY A 7 4.76 2.22 5.44
C GLY A 7 4.75 3.58 4.73
N GLY A 8 4.00 3.70 3.63
CA GLY A 8 3.94 4.92 2.83
C GLY A 8 2.96 5.96 3.37
N THR A 9 3.11 7.20 2.90
CA THR A 9 2.10 8.23 3.07
C THR A 9 1.18 8.25 1.85
N LEU A 10 -0.06 7.78 2.00
CA LEU A 10 -1.09 7.84 0.97
C LEU A 10 -1.60 9.28 0.84
N VAL A 11 -1.41 9.87 -0.34
CA VAL A 11 -1.93 11.19 -0.68
C VAL A 11 -3.08 11.03 -1.67
N THR A 12 -4.25 11.58 -1.31
CA THR A 12 -5.41 11.68 -2.19
C THR A 12 -5.84 13.14 -2.34
N ALA A 13 -6.89 13.40 -3.12
CA ALA A 13 -7.46 14.75 -3.23
C ALA A 13 -8.12 15.23 -1.93
N THR A 14 -8.53 14.34 -1.03
CA THR A 14 -9.30 14.66 0.18
C THR A 14 -8.50 14.54 1.46
N GLU A 15 -7.51 13.66 1.51
CA GLU A 15 -6.73 13.38 2.72
C GLU A 15 -5.31 12.88 2.44
N THR A 16 -4.47 13.01 3.46
CA THR A 16 -3.09 12.52 3.50
C THR A 16 -2.92 11.69 4.78
N ILE A 17 -2.65 10.39 4.65
CA ILE A 17 -2.60 9.45 5.79
C ILE A 17 -1.46 8.44 5.63
N LEU A 18 -0.96 7.88 6.73
CA LEU A 18 -0.08 6.72 6.68
C LEU A 18 -0.90 5.45 6.41
N ALA A 19 -0.55 4.70 5.37
CA ALA A 19 -1.24 3.48 4.99
C ALA A 19 -0.37 2.55 4.14
N ASP A 20 -0.71 1.26 4.16
CA ASP A 20 -0.22 0.25 3.23
C ASP A 20 -1.22 0.09 2.08
N VAL A 21 -0.73 -0.19 0.87
CA VAL A 21 -1.53 -0.38 -0.34
C VAL A 21 -1.22 -1.74 -0.96
N LEU A 22 -2.25 -2.58 -1.10
CA LEU A 22 -2.15 -3.84 -1.83
C LEU A 22 -2.59 -3.62 -3.28
N VAL A 23 -1.69 -3.95 -4.21
CA VAL A 23 -1.99 -4.00 -5.64
C VAL A 23 -2.05 -5.45 -6.09
N ASP A 24 -3.15 -5.88 -6.70
CA ASP A 24 -3.29 -7.19 -7.34
C ASP A 24 -3.80 -7.05 -8.77
N GLY A 25 -3.14 -7.74 -9.70
CA GLY A 25 -3.50 -7.69 -11.12
C GLY A 25 -3.45 -6.29 -11.73
N GLY A 26 -2.59 -5.41 -11.20
CA GLY A 26 -2.45 -4.02 -11.66
C GLY A 26 -3.54 -3.06 -11.16
N LYS A 27 -4.36 -3.47 -10.18
CA LYS A 27 -5.37 -2.62 -9.54
C LYS A 27 -5.16 -2.57 -8.04
N VAL A 28 -5.55 -1.47 -7.41
CA VAL A 28 -5.62 -1.39 -5.94
C VAL A 28 -6.69 -2.34 -5.46
N ALA A 29 -6.30 -3.32 -4.65
CA ALA A 29 -7.18 -4.34 -4.10
C ALA A 29 -7.59 -4.00 -2.65
N ALA A 30 -6.71 -3.36 -1.89
CA ALA A 30 -6.98 -2.92 -0.51
C ALA A 30 -6.07 -1.74 -0.10
N ILE A 31 -6.56 -0.95 0.85
CA ILE A 31 -5.82 0.11 1.55
C ILE A 31 -6.07 -0.10 3.05
N GLY A 32 -5.03 -0.10 3.86
CA GLY A 32 -5.16 -0.29 5.31
C GLY A 32 -3.80 -0.39 5.99
N THR A 33 -3.78 -0.65 7.29
CA THR A 33 -2.54 -0.85 8.06
C THR A 33 -2.52 -2.24 8.67
N GLY A 34 -1.34 -2.88 8.68
CA GLY A 34 -1.18 -4.18 9.34
C GLY A 34 -1.99 -5.32 8.70
N MET A 35 -2.20 -5.27 7.39
CA MET A 35 -2.94 -6.30 6.65
C MET A 35 -2.24 -7.65 6.74
N THR A 36 -2.98 -8.72 7.05
CA THR A 36 -2.47 -10.09 6.98
C THR A 36 -2.63 -10.61 5.54
N VAL A 37 -1.61 -10.41 4.73
CA VAL A 37 -1.56 -10.83 3.31
C VAL A 37 -0.23 -11.49 2.99
N GLU A 38 -0.24 -12.38 2.00
CA GLU A 38 0.96 -13.00 1.42
C GLU A 38 1.23 -12.36 0.05
N PRO A 39 2.02 -11.27 -0.02
CA PRO A 39 2.34 -10.61 -1.28
C PRO A 39 3.47 -11.35 -2.02
N ASP A 40 3.44 -11.33 -3.36
CA ASP A 40 4.56 -11.82 -4.17
C ASP A 40 5.78 -10.89 -4.06
N ARG A 41 5.54 -9.61 -3.76
CA ARG A 41 6.57 -8.58 -3.61
C ARG A 41 6.15 -7.54 -2.57
N THR A 42 7.10 -7.12 -1.73
CA THR A 42 6.93 -5.97 -0.83
C THR A 42 7.82 -4.81 -1.27
N ILE A 43 7.29 -3.59 -1.19
CA ILE A 43 8.00 -2.33 -1.41
C ILE A 43 7.91 -1.53 -0.11
N ASP A 44 9.05 -1.17 0.46
CA ASP A 44 9.13 -0.24 1.59
C ASP A 44 9.01 1.20 1.06
N ALA A 45 7.96 1.88 1.48
CA ALA A 45 7.64 3.26 1.14
C ALA A 45 7.80 4.21 2.34
N THR A 46 8.53 3.80 3.39
CA THR A 46 8.87 4.68 4.51
C THR A 46 9.49 5.98 4.00
N ASP A 47 9.01 7.11 4.52
CA ASP A 47 9.39 8.47 4.10
C ASP A 47 9.13 8.80 2.62
N ARG A 48 8.16 8.11 1.98
CA ARG A 48 7.71 8.37 0.61
C ARG A 48 6.22 8.71 0.55
N TYR A 49 5.84 9.38 -0.54
CA TYR A 49 4.48 9.79 -0.93
C TYR A 49 4.16 9.26 -2.33
#